data_AF-A0A4T3F5F1-F1
#
_entry.id   AF-A0A4T3F5F1-F1
#
_cell.length_a   1.000
_cell.length_b   1.000
_cell.length_c   1.000
_cell.angle_alpha   90.00
_cell.angle_beta   90.00
_cell.angle_gamma   90.00
#
_symmetry.space_group_name_H-M   'P 1'
#
loop_
_entity.id
_entity.type
_entity.pdbx_description
1 polymer ?
#
loop_
_entity_poly.entity_id
_entity_poly.type
_entity_poly.pdbx_seq_one_letter_code
_entity_poly.pdbx_strand_id
1 'polypeptide(L)'
;MRHGVPGPANLRASLSIGSLAPPAVIAEDDFGPDDFGQAIDWKGSPVKCRECDHQAINAMGLCAKGKACIRDRRARRVERFLQENPGLADQYLDHPYFEVRAGAARHANLFLLPPLLKDPEAEVRAMATLRLPEEKIRKMIEDEDVDVRIAAASRLQGRDLLPAMGDNEYMVRITAVRRMPPELLPLVRHDPDAEVRAWVARRIDKPALPDMGFDPDPSVRRIVAERLPLPQLAMLIADSDAGVRLIVAERIAEEELEPLLDDPEEPIRDIARQRIGQVESLHYLLEPGRRVVAFPAPDADAEAPSRSPNPDEETNP
;
A
#
# COMPACT_ATOMS: atom_id res chain seq x y z
N MET A 1 1.68 21.06 -34.76
CA MET A 1 2.11 21.45 -33.41
C MET A 1 1.42 20.51 -32.44
N ARG A 2 2.21 19.79 -31.62
CA ARG A 2 1.76 18.70 -30.76
C ARG A 2 1.04 19.29 -29.53
N HIS A 3 -0.24 19.01 -29.37
CA HIS A 3 -0.94 19.27 -28.11
C HIS A 3 -1.00 17.96 -27.31
N GLY A 4 -0.42 18.01 -26.11
CA GLY A 4 -0.26 16.88 -25.21
C GLY A 4 -1.59 16.37 -24.67
N VAL A 5 -1.72 15.05 -24.66
CA VAL A 5 -2.79 14.31 -23.98
C VAL A 5 -2.50 14.35 -22.47
N PRO A 6 -3.43 14.78 -21.60
CA PRO A 6 -3.25 14.65 -20.16
C PRO A 6 -3.41 13.18 -19.74
N GLY A 7 -2.48 12.67 -18.95
CA GLY A 7 -2.43 11.28 -18.48
C GLY A 7 -3.52 10.91 -17.46
N PRO A 8 -3.70 9.61 -17.15
CA PRO A 8 -4.79 9.13 -16.33
C PRO A 8 -4.54 9.43 -14.85
N ALA A 9 -5.46 10.16 -14.23
CA ALA A 9 -5.41 10.47 -12.80
C ALA A 9 -6.79 10.23 -12.18
N ASN A 10 -7.35 9.01 -12.22
CA ASN A 10 -8.60 8.68 -11.52
C ASN A 10 -8.87 7.18 -11.22
N LEU A 11 -7.84 6.33 -11.11
CA LEU A 11 -8.03 4.93 -10.66
C LEU A 11 -7.67 4.66 -9.18
N ARG A 12 -7.04 5.62 -8.49
CA ARG A 12 -6.62 5.45 -7.09
C ARG A 12 -7.73 5.60 -6.04
N ALA A 13 -8.92 6.06 -6.41
CA ALA A 13 -9.99 6.41 -5.46
C ALA A 13 -10.99 5.26 -5.14
N SER A 14 -10.90 4.11 -5.82
CA SER A 14 -11.96 3.08 -5.75
C SER A 14 -11.65 1.84 -4.91
N LEU A 15 -10.49 1.79 -4.24
CA LEU A 15 -10.10 0.67 -3.37
C LEU A 15 -10.04 1.10 -1.90
N SER A 16 -11.19 1.25 -1.24
CA SER A 16 -11.21 1.35 0.22
C SER A 16 -12.49 0.77 0.82
N ILE A 17 -12.33 -0.32 1.58
CA ILE A 17 -13.24 -0.77 2.64
C ILE A 17 -12.41 -0.72 3.93
N GLY A 18 -12.73 0.22 4.84
CA GLY A 18 -12.32 0.22 6.26
C GLY A 18 -11.39 1.35 6.76
N SER A 19 -11.98 2.52 7.10
CA SER A 19 -11.67 3.57 8.12
C SER A 19 -10.29 3.60 8.84
N LEU A 20 -9.59 4.71 9.16
CA LEU A 20 -9.90 6.14 9.32
C LEU A 20 -8.69 7.00 8.88
N ALA A 21 -8.90 7.98 8.01
CA ALA A 21 -8.08 9.20 7.92
C ALA A 21 -9.01 10.35 7.49
N PRO A 22 -8.82 11.59 8.00
CA PRO A 22 -9.65 12.73 7.60
C PRO A 22 -9.52 12.95 6.08
N PRO A 23 -10.56 13.47 5.41
CA PRO A 23 -10.57 13.61 3.97
C PRO A 23 -9.35 14.41 3.53
N ALA A 24 -8.50 13.80 2.70
CA ALA A 24 -7.52 14.53 1.92
C ALA A 24 -8.30 15.62 1.20
N VAL A 25 -7.94 16.87 1.51
CA VAL A 25 -8.40 18.05 0.79
C VAL A 25 -8.19 17.73 -0.68
N ILE A 26 -9.30 17.65 -1.41
CA ILE A 26 -9.31 17.48 -2.86
C ILE A 26 -8.34 18.54 -3.37
N ALA A 27 -7.20 18.13 -3.93
CA ALA A 27 -6.33 19.04 -4.66
C ALA A 27 -7.23 19.70 -5.69
N GLU A 28 -7.46 21.00 -5.50
CA GLU A 28 -8.25 21.81 -6.41
C GLU A 28 -7.64 21.62 -7.79
N ASP A 29 -8.41 20.99 -8.68
CA ASP A 29 -7.99 20.77 -10.05
C ASP A 29 -7.60 22.15 -10.62
N ASP A 30 -6.32 22.32 -10.98
CA ASP A 30 -5.71 23.54 -11.55
C ASP A 30 -6.25 23.78 -12.97
N PHE A 31 -7.54 24.12 -13.04
CA PHE A 31 -8.18 24.63 -14.24
C PHE A 31 -8.21 26.15 -14.13
N GLY A 32 -7.46 26.81 -15.01
CA GLY A 32 -7.44 28.26 -15.12
C GLY A 32 -8.86 28.88 -15.20
N PRO A 33 -9.00 30.16 -14.84
CA PRO A 33 -10.27 30.81 -14.48
C PRO A 33 -11.36 30.89 -15.56
N ASP A 34 -11.19 30.27 -16.73
CA ASP A 34 -12.10 30.34 -17.88
C ASP A 34 -12.90 29.05 -18.18
N ASP A 35 -12.70 27.91 -17.48
CA ASP A 35 -13.46 26.67 -17.73
C ASP A 35 -14.67 26.45 -16.77
N PHE A 36 -15.14 27.53 -16.13
CA PHE A 36 -16.35 27.53 -15.31
C PHE A 36 -17.62 27.60 -16.17
N GLY A 37 -18.06 26.45 -16.68
CA GLY A 37 -19.47 26.25 -17.03
C GLY A 37 -19.81 25.88 -18.47
N GLN A 38 -18.84 25.80 -19.39
CA GLN A 38 -19.15 25.31 -20.74
C GLN A 38 -19.21 23.79 -20.75
N ALA A 39 -20.38 23.24 -21.13
CA ALA A 39 -20.52 21.82 -21.42
C ALA A 39 -20.01 21.58 -22.85
N ILE A 40 -18.78 21.08 -22.92
CA ILE A 40 -18.05 20.77 -24.15
C ILE A 40 -17.98 19.25 -24.27
N ASP A 41 -18.24 18.74 -25.47
CA ASP A 41 -18.15 17.33 -25.77
C ASP A 41 -16.70 16.87 -25.93
N TRP A 42 -16.48 15.56 -25.96
CA TRP A 42 -15.14 14.98 -26.11
C TRP A 42 -14.42 15.34 -27.42
N LYS A 43 -15.13 15.90 -28.40
CA LYS A 43 -14.54 16.44 -29.65
C LYS A 43 -14.20 17.93 -29.55
N GLY A 44 -14.40 18.55 -28.39
CA GLY A 44 -14.17 19.97 -28.19
C GLY A 44 -15.31 20.89 -28.67
N SER A 45 -16.48 20.33 -29.03
CA SER A 45 -17.63 21.10 -29.50
C SER A 45 -18.65 21.35 -28.38
N PRO A 46 -19.44 22.43 -28.40
CA PRO A 46 -20.49 22.64 -27.40
C PRO A 46 -21.50 21.50 -27.39
N VAL A 47 -21.85 20.97 -26.20
CA VAL A 47 -22.88 19.96 -26.04
C VAL A 47 -24.24 20.54 -26.44
N LYS A 48 -24.93 19.87 -27.36
CA LYS A 48 -26.25 20.26 -27.87
C LYS A 48 -27.31 19.20 -27.54
N CYS A 49 -28.06 19.42 -26.47
CA CYS A 49 -29.09 18.47 -26.00
C CYS A 49 -30.21 18.24 -27.02
N ARG A 50 -30.53 19.24 -27.86
CA ARG A 50 -31.57 19.12 -28.91
C ARG A 50 -31.17 18.17 -30.05
N GLU A 51 -29.89 17.88 -30.20
CA GLU A 51 -29.32 16.99 -31.22
C GLU A 51 -28.83 15.67 -30.58
N CYS A 52 -29.30 15.35 -29.38
CA CYS A 52 -28.92 14.15 -28.65
C CYS A 52 -30.06 13.13 -28.69
N ASP A 53 -29.72 11.84 -28.78
CA ASP A 53 -30.71 10.75 -28.77
C ASP A 53 -31.37 10.59 -27.38
N HIS A 54 -30.76 11.17 -26.34
CA HIS A 54 -31.21 11.09 -24.94
C HIS A 54 -32.21 12.17 -24.53
N GLN A 55 -33.04 12.65 -25.45
CA GLN A 55 -34.06 13.67 -25.15
C GLN A 55 -35.07 13.19 -24.11
N ALA A 56 -35.51 11.93 -24.20
CA ALA A 56 -36.41 11.33 -23.23
C ALA A 56 -35.78 11.27 -21.83
N ILE A 57 -34.52 10.87 -21.74
CA ILE A 57 -33.75 10.82 -20.48
C ILE A 57 -33.58 12.21 -19.89
N ASN A 58 -33.28 13.20 -20.75
CA ASN A 58 -33.16 14.59 -20.32
C ASN A 58 -34.49 15.13 -19.78
N ALA A 59 -35.62 14.79 -20.42
CA ALA A 59 -36.95 15.17 -19.95
C ALA A 59 -37.32 14.54 -18.61
N MET A 60 -36.80 13.34 -18.31
CA MET A 60 -36.93 12.67 -17.01
C MET A 60 -35.99 13.23 -15.93
N GLY A 61 -35.10 14.16 -16.28
CA GLY A 61 -34.11 14.73 -15.35
C GLY A 61 -32.93 13.81 -15.03
N LEU A 62 -32.79 12.69 -15.73
CA LEU A 62 -31.71 11.70 -15.58
C LEU A 62 -30.45 12.05 -16.39
N CYS A 63 -30.46 13.19 -17.09
CA CYS A 63 -29.25 13.82 -17.58
C CYS A 63 -29.44 15.33 -17.67
N ALA A 64 -28.36 16.09 -17.51
CA ALA A 64 -28.39 17.55 -17.58
C ALA A 64 -27.07 18.14 -18.07
N LYS A 65 -27.15 19.07 -19.03
CA LYS A 65 -26.00 19.78 -19.58
C LYS A 65 -25.16 20.41 -18.46
N GLY A 66 -23.86 20.17 -18.48
CA GLY A 66 -22.91 20.67 -17.47
C GLY A 66 -22.94 19.93 -16.12
N LYS A 67 -23.81 18.93 -15.95
CA LYS A 67 -23.95 18.15 -14.72
C LYS A 67 -23.74 16.64 -14.94
N ALA A 68 -24.52 16.04 -15.83
CA ALA A 68 -24.50 14.62 -16.16
C ALA A 68 -24.76 14.47 -17.67
N CYS A 69 -23.75 14.07 -18.44
CA CYS A 69 -23.90 13.93 -19.89
C CYS A 69 -22.87 12.94 -20.45
N ILE A 70 -23.34 11.95 -21.20
CA ILE A 70 -22.51 10.94 -21.87
C ILE A 70 -21.59 11.51 -22.95
N ARG A 71 -21.95 12.66 -23.52
CA ARG A 71 -21.17 13.32 -24.59
C ARG A 71 -20.06 14.22 -24.03
N ASP A 72 -20.08 14.54 -22.74
CA ASP A 72 -19.15 15.52 -22.15
C ASP A 72 -17.71 14.99 -22.11
N ARG A 73 -16.74 15.88 -22.26
CA ARG A 73 -15.30 15.53 -22.15
C ARG A 73 -14.84 15.28 -20.71
N ARG A 74 -15.65 15.63 -19.70
CA ARG A 74 -15.24 15.48 -18.30
C ARG A 74 -15.69 14.13 -17.79
N ALA A 75 -14.74 13.27 -17.44
CA ALA A 75 -14.98 11.93 -16.87
C ALA A 75 -16.06 11.94 -15.78
N ARG A 76 -16.00 12.88 -14.82
CA ARG A 76 -16.97 13.00 -13.72
C ARG A 76 -18.43 13.20 -14.19
N ARG A 77 -18.65 13.87 -15.32
CA ARG A 77 -20.00 14.11 -15.87
C ARG A 77 -20.52 12.91 -16.67
N VAL A 78 -19.61 12.20 -17.35
CA VAL A 78 -19.89 10.92 -18.01
C VAL A 78 -20.24 9.86 -16.98
N GLU A 79 -19.44 9.74 -15.93
CA GLU A 79 -19.68 8.80 -14.82
C GLU A 79 -21.03 9.05 -14.16
N ARG A 80 -21.35 10.32 -13.84
CA ARG A 80 -22.67 10.66 -13.27
C ARG A 80 -23.83 10.26 -14.18
N PHE A 81 -23.71 10.48 -15.50
CA PHE A 81 -24.73 10.04 -16.45
C PHE A 81 -24.95 8.52 -16.39
N LEU A 82 -23.87 7.73 -16.39
CA LEU A 82 -23.95 6.27 -16.39
C LEU A 82 -24.40 5.71 -15.04
N GLN A 83 -24.09 6.39 -13.94
CA GLN A 83 -24.61 6.08 -12.62
C GLN A 83 -26.12 6.31 -12.53
N GLU A 84 -26.63 7.40 -13.11
CA GLU A 84 -28.07 7.71 -13.18
C GLU A 84 -28.80 6.81 -14.20
N ASN A 85 -28.09 6.25 -15.18
CA ASN A 85 -28.65 5.44 -16.27
C ASN A 85 -27.87 4.14 -16.53
N PRO A 86 -27.75 3.24 -15.53
CA PRO A 86 -26.89 2.05 -15.65
C PRO A 86 -27.36 1.08 -16.74
N GLY A 87 -28.66 1.04 -17.04
CA GLY A 87 -29.23 0.20 -18.10
C GLY A 87 -28.80 0.56 -19.53
N LEU A 88 -28.12 1.69 -19.73
CA LEU A 88 -27.57 2.09 -21.03
C LEU A 88 -26.11 1.73 -21.21
N ALA A 89 -25.43 1.30 -20.15
CA ALA A 89 -23.98 1.12 -20.15
C ALA A 89 -23.50 0.15 -21.23
N ASP A 90 -24.24 -0.93 -21.47
CA ASP A 90 -23.93 -1.93 -22.49
C ASP A 90 -23.75 -1.33 -23.90
N GLN A 91 -24.46 -0.23 -24.20
CA GLN A 91 -24.46 0.45 -25.50
C GLN A 91 -23.21 1.33 -25.72
N TYR A 92 -22.38 1.50 -24.70
CA TYR A 92 -21.25 2.44 -24.72
C TYR A 92 -19.88 1.76 -24.62
N LEU A 93 -19.83 0.43 -24.64
CA LEU A 93 -18.59 -0.32 -24.53
C LEU A 93 -17.69 -0.21 -25.79
N ASP A 94 -18.24 0.22 -26.93
CA ASP A 94 -17.51 0.45 -28.18
C ASP A 94 -17.32 1.95 -28.50
N HIS A 95 -17.67 2.83 -27.55
CA HIS A 95 -17.65 4.27 -27.78
C HIS A 95 -16.22 4.77 -28.09
N PRO A 96 -16.01 5.68 -29.06
CA PRO A 96 -14.68 6.14 -29.46
C PRO A 96 -13.90 6.83 -28.33
N TYR A 97 -14.60 7.51 -27.43
CA TYR A 97 -14.01 8.17 -26.27
C TYR A 97 -13.87 7.20 -25.10
N PHE A 98 -12.66 7.07 -24.54
CA PHE A 98 -12.35 6.01 -23.59
C PHE A 98 -12.93 6.23 -22.20
N GLU A 99 -13.10 7.47 -21.72
CA GLU A 99 -13.75 7.73 -20.44
C GLU A 99 -15.21 7.26 -20.45
N VAL A 100 -15.86 7.28 -21.62
CA VAL A 100 -17.19 6.70 -21.81
C VAL A 100 -17.13 5.17 -21.75
N ARG A 101 -16.15 4.53 -22.39
CA ARG A 101 -15.97 3.07 -22.29
C ARG A 101 -15.64 2.64 -20.86
N ALA A 102 -14.74 3.34 -20.16
CA ALA A 102 -14.34 3.06 -18.79
C ALA A 102 -15.51 3.26 -17.81
N GLY A 103 -16.26 4.36 -17.98
CA GLY A 103 -17.49 4.61 -17.22
C GLY A 103 -18.55 3.53 -17.51
N ALA A 104 -18.73 3.14 -18.77
CA ALA A 104 -19.70 2.12 -19.17
C ALA A 104 -19.32 0.77 -18.58
N ALA A 105 -18.04 0.42 -18.61
CA ALA A 105 -17.50 -0.77 -18.00
C ALA A 105 -17.78 -0.87 -16.50
N ARG A 106 -18.10 0.22 -15.77
CA ARG A 106 -18.54 0.17 -14.35
C ARG A 106 -19.92 -0.43 -14.15
N HIS A 107 -20.82 -0.24 -15.10
CA HIS A 107 -22.25 -0.56 -14.94
C HIS A 107 -22.74 -1.65 -15.90
N ALA A 108 -22.03 -1.87 -17.00
CA ALA A 108 -22.42 -2.82 -18.03
C ALA A 108 -22.53 -4.27 -17.51
N ASN A 109 -23.21 -5.09 -18.28
CA ASN A 109 -23.31 -6.52 -18.04
C ASN A 109 -21.93 -7.19 -18.05
N LEU A 110 -21.63 -7.97 -17.01
CA LEU A 110 -20.35 -8.68 -16.85
C LEU A 110 -20.00 -9.55 -18.06
N PHE A 111 -20.98 -10.13 -18.75
CA PHE A 111 -20.74 -10.98 -19.92
C PHE A 111 -20.20 -10.21 -21.14
N LEU A 112 -20.35 -8.89 -21.17
CA LEU A 112 -19.88 -8.03 -22.26
C LEU A 112 -18.48 -7.44 -22.02
N LEU A 113 -17.93 -7.58 -20.80
CA LEU A 113 -16.63 -7.00 -20.43
C LEU A 113 -15.39 -7.75 -20.95
N PRO A 114 -15.38 -9.08 -21.22
CA PRO A 114 -14.14 -9.78 -21.60
C PRO A 114 -13.34 -9.16 -22.77
N PRO A 115 -13.95 -8.63 -23.84
CA PRO A 115 -13.22 -7.93 -24.89
C PRO A 115 -12.44 -6.70 -24.41
N LEU A 116 -12.93 -6.00 -23.38
CA LEU A 116 -12.31 -4.79 -22.84
C LEU A 116 -10.98 -5.05 -22.10
N LEU A 117 -10.66 -6.30 -21.77
CA LEU A 117 -9.31 -6.65 -21.30
C LEU A 117 -8.22 -6.41 -22.35
N LYS A 118 -8.59 -6.20 -23.62
CA LYS A 118 -7.69 -5.87 -24.73
C LYS A 118 -7.90 -4.45 -25.25
N ASP A 119 -8.60 -3.60 -24.50
CA ASP A 119 -8.80 -2.21 -24.89
C ASP A 119 -7.43 -1.50 -24.98
N PRO A 120 -7.19 -0.64 -25.98
CA PRO A 120 -5.94 0.12 -26.07
C PRO A 120 -5.68 0.99 -24.83
N GLU A 121 -6.74 1.44 -24.15
CA GLU A 121 -6.62 2.36 -23.02
C GLU A 121 -6.58 1.59 -21.69
N ALA A 122 -5.51 1.81 -20.93
CA ALA A 122 -5.28 1.17 -19.65
C ALA A 122 -6.45 1.37 -18.66
N GLU A 123 -7.06 2.55 -18.64
CA GLU A 123 -8.18 2.83 -17.74
C GLU A 123 -9.38 1.91 -18.01
N VAL A 124 -9.65 1.58 -19.28
CA VAL A 124 -10.72 0.65 -19.66
C VAL A 124 -10.35 -0.78 -19.26
N ARG A 125 -9.10 -1.21 -19.51
CA ARG A 125 -8.60 -2.53 -19.10
C ARG A 125 -8.66 -2.71 -17.59
N ALA A 126 -8.26 -1.70 -16.81
CA ALA A 126 -8.31 -1.70 -15.35
C ALA A 126 -9.75 -1.81 -14.85
N MET A 127 -10.69 -1.05 -15.44
CA MET A 127 -12.10 -1.14 -15.06
C MET A 127 -12.72 -2.50 -15.35
N ALA A 128 -12.40 -3.11 -16.50
CA ALA A 128 -12.82 -4.47 -16.82
C ALA A 128 -12.22 -5.49 -15.83
N THR A 129 -10.94 -5.33 -15.49
CA THR A 129 -10.20 -6.16 -14.52
C THR A 129 -10.84 -6.13 -13.14
N LEU A 130 -11.27 -4.97 -12.66
CA LEU A 130 -11.92 -4.83 -11.34
C LEU A 130 -13.25 -5.57 -11.24
N ARG A 131 -13.95 -5.80 -12.36
CA ARG A 131 -15.30 -6.38 -12.36
C ARG A 131 -15.36 -7.83 -12.80
N LEU A 132 -14.44 -8.28 -13.64
CA LEU A 132 -14.45 -9.64 -14.15
C LEU A 132 -14.09 -10.67 -13.06
N PRO A 133 -14.58 -11.93 -13.19
CA PRO A 133 -14.16 -13.03 -12.31
C PRO A 133 -12.64 -13.26 -12.35
N GLU A 134 -12.07 -13.71 -11.23
CA GLU A 134 -10.61 -13.91 -11.06
C GLU A 134 -9.99 -14.75 -12.19
N GLU A 135 -10.67 -15.81 -12.62
CA GLU A 135 -10.20 -16.69 -13.70
C GLU A 135 -9.95 -15.97 -15.02
N LYS A 136 -10.69 -14.89 -15.30
CA LYS A 136 -10.58 -14.12 -16.53
C LYS A 136 -9.47 -13.07 -16.46
N ILE A 137 -9.05 -12.67 -15.26
CA ILE A 137 -8.13 -11.55 -15.05
C ILE A 137 -6.71 -11.97 -14.62
N ARG A 138 -6.43 -13.28 -14.46
CA ARG A 138 -5.10 -13.76 -14.02
C ARG A 138 -3.94 -13.15 -14.81
N LYS A 139 -4.08 -13.03 -16.13
CA LYS A 139 -3.04 -12.46 -17.00
C LYS A 139 -2.86 -10.95 -16.84
N MET A 140 -3.83 -10.25 -16.24
CA MET A 140 -3.77 -8.80 -16.07
C MET A 140 -2.74 -8.37 -15.01
N ILE A 141 -2.24 -9.31 -14.20
CA ILE A 141 -1.10 -9.07 -13.31
C ILE A 141 0.22 -8.84 -14.07
N GLU A 142 0.25 -9.18 -15.36
CA GLU A 142 1.38 -9.01 -16.28
C GLU A 142 1.11 -7.90 -17.31
N ASP A 143 0.06 -7.08 -17.14
CA ASP A 143 -0.26 -5.98 -18.05
C ASP A 143 0.90 -4.95 -18.09
N GLU A 144 1.10 -4.32 -19.24
CA GLU A 144 2.13 -3.28 -19.40
C GLU A 144 1.89 -2.08 -18.47
N ASP A 145 0.63 -1.78 -18.18
CA ASP A 145 0.24 -0.62 -17.41
C ASP A 145 0.16 -0.93 -15.91
N VAL A 146 0.70 0.00 -15.11
CA VAL A 146 0.75 -0.10 -13.65
C VAL A 146 -0.64 -0.18 -13.03
N ASP A 147 -1.60 0.65 -13.48
CA ASP A 147 -2.92 0.73 -12.88
C ASP A 147 -3.74 -0.55 -13.15
N VAL A 148 -3.51 -1.19 -14.29
CA VAL A 148 -4.11 -2.49 -14.62
C VAL A 148 -3.54 -3.59 -13.74
N ARG A 149 -2.23 -3.61 -13.51
CA ARG A 149 -1.59 -4.57 -12.58
C ARG A 149 -2.03 -4.34 -11.14
N ILE A 150 -2.19 -3.09 -10.69
CA ILE A 150 -2.78 -2.76 -9.38
C ILE A 150 -4.22 -3.29 -9.30
N ALA A 151 -5.04 -3.06 -10.33
CA ALA A 151 -6.41 -3.58 -10.39
C ALA A 151 -6.42 -5.11 -10.29
N ALA A 152 -5.55 -5.81 -11.00
CA ALA A 152 -5.41 -7.26 -10.93
C ALA A 152 -4.99 -7.72 -9.53
N ALA A 153 -3.92 -7.14 -8.98
CA ALA A 153 -3.42 -7.46 -7.63
C ALA A 153 -4.48 -7.23 -6.55
N SER A 154 -5.35 -6.23 -6.71
CA SER A 154 -6.44 -5.93 -5.77
C SER A 154 -7.58 -6.96 -5.76
N ARG A 155 -7.62 -7.85 -6.76
CA ARG A 155 -8.68 -8.85 -6.95
C ARG A 155 -8.17 -10.26 -6.75
N LEU A 156 -7.01 -10.59 -7.33
CA LEU A 156 -6.42 -11.92 -7.28
C LEU A 156 -6.16 -12.40 -5.84
N GLN A 157 -6.05 -13.73 -5.70
CA GLN A 157 -5.92 -14.42 -4.42
C GLN A 157 -4.91 -15.57 -4.51
N GLY A 158 -4.43 -16.01 -3.34
CA GLY A 158 -3.59 -17.21 -3.24
C GLY A 158 -2.33 -17.10 -4.10
N ARG A 159 -2.07 -18.15 -4.87
CA ARG A 159 -0.87 -18.27 -5.72
C ARG A 159 -0.90 -17.37 -6.95
N ASP A 160 -2.07 -16.88 -7.35
CA ASP A 160 -2.21 -15.96 -8.49
C ASP A 160 -1.58 -14.58 -8.20
N LEU A 161 -1.23 -14.29 -6.94
CA LEU A 161 -0.51 -13.07 -6.53
C LEU A 161 1.02 -13.20 -6.60
N LEU A 162 1.57 -14.40 -6.77
CA LEU A 162 3.03 -14.61 -6.80
C LEU A 162 3.74 -13.80 -7.89
N PRO A 163 3.19 -13.64 -9.12
CA PRO A 163 3.84 -12.81 -10.15
C PRO A 163 4.07 -11.37 -9.70
N ALA A 164 3.16 -10.80 -8.90
CA ALA A 164 3.24 -9.43 -8.42
C ALA A 164 4.41 -9.20 -7.44
N MET A 165 5.04 -10.24 -6.89
CA MET A 165 6.18 -10.08 -5.98
C MET A 165 7.43 -9.56 -6.70
N GLY A 166 7.60 -9.91 -7.97
CA GLY A 166 8.73 -9.46 -8.80
C GLY A 166 8.46 -8.14 -9.53
N ASP A 167 7.35 -7.48 -9.21
CA ASP A 167 6.92 -6.27 -9.90
C ASP A 167 7.87 -5.11 -9.61
N ASN A 168 8.26 -4.34 -10.63
CA ASN A 168 9.12 -3.17 -10.44
C ASN A 168 8.44 -2.06 -9.63
N GLU A 169 7.11 -1.95 -9.73
CA GLU A 169 6.34 -0.92 -9.06
C GLU A 169 5.94 -1.37 -7.65
N TYR A 170 6.45 -0.68 -6.63
CA TYR A 170 6.20 -1.03 -5.23
C TYR A 170 4.70 -1.00 -4.87
N MET A 171 3.91 -0.13 -5.50
CA MET A 171 2.45 -0.08 -5.29
C MET A 171 1.73 -1.37 -5.73
N VAL A 172 2.21 -2.05 -6.79
CA VAL A 172 1.67 -3.37 -7.17
C VAL A 172 2.02 -4.40 -6.09
N ARG A 173 3.29 -4.40 -5.63
CA ARG A 173 3.77 -5.30 -4.57
C ARG A 173 3.00 -5.10 -3.27
N ILE A 174 2.80 -3.87 -2.81
CA ILE A 174 1.96 -3.54 -1.64
C ILE A 174 0.54 -4.07 -1.83
N THR A 175 -0.07 -3.81 -2.99
CA THR A 175 -1.45 -4.22 -3.27
C THR A 175 -1.60 -5.74 -3.18
N ALA A 176 -0.63 -6.48 -3.72
CA ALA A 176 -0.57 -7.93 -3.60
C ALA A 176 -0.33 -8.39 -2.16
N VAL A 177 0.66 -7.82 -1.47
CA VAL A 177 0.99 -8.14 -0.07
C VAL A 177 -0.18 -7.89 0.87
N ARG A 178 -1.07 -6.93 0.60
CA ARG A 178 -2.28 -6.71 1.43
C ARG A 178 -3.29 -7.84 1.36
N ARG A 179 -3.31 -8.59 0.26
CA ARG A 179 -4.28 -9.68 0.00
C ARG A 179 -3.68 -11.07 0.10
N MET A 180 -2.36 -11.16 0.00
CA MET A 180 -1.63 -12.42 0.03
C MET A 180 -1.96 -13.22 1.30
N PRO A 181 -2.18 -14.54 1.22
CA PRO A 181 -2.33 -15.38 2.41
C PRO A 181 -1.11 -15.26 3.34
N PRO A 182 -1.28 -15.27 4.68
CA PRO A 182 -0.18 -15.12 5.63
C PRO A 182 0.97 -16.10 5.39
N GLU A 183 0.68 -17.33 4.97
CA GLU A 183 1.66 -18.38 4.69
C GLU A 183 2.62 -18.06 3.53
N LEU A 184 2.28 -17.11 2.66
CA LEU A 184 3.16 -16.66 1.56
C LEU A 184 3.97 -15.41 1.91
N LEU A 185 3.60 -14.67 2.96
CA LEU A 185 4.30 -13.45 3.38
C LEU A 185 5.78 -13.63 3.74
N PRO A 186 6.24 -14.78 4.29
CA PRO A 186 7.66 -15.01 4.49
C PRO A 186 8.50 -14.89 3.21
N LEU A 187 7.91 -15.05 2.02
CA LEU A 187 8.61 -14.90 0.74
C LEU A 187 8.89 -13.44 0.37
N VAL A 188 8.18 -12.48 0.97
CA VAL A 188 8.25 -11.03 0.65
C VAL A 188 8.97 -10.23 1.74
N ARG A 189 9.37 -10.86 2.85
CA ARG A 189 9.95 -10.18 4.03
C ARG A 189 11.25 -9.41 3.75
N HIS A 190 11.94 -9.71 2.65
CA HIS A 190 13.17 -9.05 2.23
C HIS A 190 12.96 -8.14 1.01
N ASP A 191 11.73 -7.65 0.78
CA ASP A 191 11.45 -6.69 -0.29
C ASP A 191 12.40 -5.49 -0.18
N PRO A 192 12.94 -4.97 -1.30
CA PRO A 192 13.81 -3.79 -1.25
C PRO A 192 13.11 -2.56 -0.65
N ASP A 193 11.78 -2.46 -0.79
CA ASP A 193 11.00 -1.33 -0.32
C ASP A 193 10.53 -1.50 1.13
N ALA A 194 10.83 -0.51 1.98
CA ALA A 194 10.49 -0.54 3.40
C ALA A 194 8.97 -0.50 3.65
N GLU A 195 8.19 0.14 2.78
CA GLU A 195 6.73 0.19 2.91
C GLU A 195 6.11 -1.18 2.61
N VAL A 196 6.64 -1.92 1.62
CA VAL A 196 6.27 -3.32 1.39
C VAL A 196 6.60 -4.18 2.61
N ARG A 197 7.83 -4.08 3.14
CA ARG A 197 8.23 -4.82 4.36
C ARG A 197 7.37 -4.45 5.57
N ALA A 198 6.96 -3.19 5.71
CA ALA A 198 6.03 -2.77 6.75
C ALA A 198 4.66 -3.46 6.61
N TRP A 199 4.13 -3.59 5.40
CA TRP A 199 2.90 -4.36 5.15
C TRP A 199 3.05 -5.85 5.46
N VAL A 200 4.22 -6.44 5.15
CA VAL A 200 4.55 -7.81 5.57
C VAL A 200 4.57 -7.91 7.09
N ALA A 201 5.32 -7.04 7.78
CA ALA A 201 5.43 -7.03 9.23
C ALA A 201 4.09 -6.86 9.95
N ARG A 202 3.08 -6.22 9.33
CA ARG A 202 1.72 -6.09 9.89
C ARG A 202 0.92 -7.39 9.82
N ARG A 203 1.21 -8.27 8.86
CA ARG A 203 0.34 -9.41 8.51
C ARG A 203 1.00 -10.77 8.69
N ILE A 204 2.33 -10.86 8.64
CA ILE A 204 3.08 -12.11 8.77
C ILE A 204 2.75 -12.79 10.10
N ASP A 205 2.68 -14.12 10.10
CA ASP A 205 2.37 -14.87 11.32
C ASP A 205 3.43 -14.67 12.39
N LYS A 206 2.99 -14.66 13.65
CA LYS A 206 3.85 -14.40 14.83
C LYS A 206 5.13 -15.25 14.85
N PRO A 207 5.12 -16.55 14.48
CA PRO A 207 6.35 -17.35 14.49
C PRO A 207 7.45 -16.88 13.53
N ALA A 208 7.09 -16.19 12.44
CA ALA A 208 8.04 -15.68 11.44
C ALA A 208 8.37 -14.19 11.63
N LEU A 209 7.70 -13.51 12.57
CA LEU A 209 7.91 -12.10 12.86
C LEU A 209 9.32 -11.76 13.42
N PRO A 210 9.96 -12.60 14.26
CA PRO A 210 11.31 -12.33 14.78
C PRO A 210 12.37 -12.13 13.69
N ASP A 211 12.21 -12.76 12.53
CA ASP A 211 13.13 -12.61 11.39
C ASP A 211 13.19 -11.16 10.86
N MET A 212 12.18 -10.34 11.18
CA MET A 212 12.11 -8.93 10.80
C MET A 212 12.58 -7.99 11.93
N GLY A 213 12.99 -8.52 13.09
CA GLY A 213 13.45 -7.73 14.24
C GLY A 213 14.73 -6.93 13.98
N PHE A 214 15.48 -7.27 12.94
CA PHE A 214 16.70 -6.57 12.50
C PHE A 214 16.51 -5.83 11.17
N ASP A 215 15.27 -5.50 10.79
CA ASP A 215 15.01 -4.71 9.58
C ASP A 215 15.81 -3.40 9.63
N PRO A 216 16.48 -2.98 8.54
CA PRO A 216 17.21 -1.71 8.54
C PRO A 216 16.32 -0.50 8.81
N ASP A 217 15.02 -0.57 8.47
CA ASP A 217 14.09 0.52 8.65
C ASP A 217 13.42 0.48 10.04
N PRO A 218 13.56 1.53 10.87
CA PRO A 218 12.97 1.56 12.21
C PRO A 218 11.45 1.54 12.19
N SER A 219 10.78 2.04 11.15
CA SER A 219 9.32 1.97 11.04
C SER A 219 8.81 0.53 10.91
N VAL A 220 9.58 -0.35 10.26
CA VAL A 220 9.30 -1.79 10.20
C VAL A 220 9.53 -2.41 11.58
N ARG A 221 10.67 -2.12 12.22
CA ARG A 221 10.99 -2.65 13.56
C ARG A 221 9.97 -2.21 14.63
N ARG A 222 9.37 -1.03 14.52
CA ARG A 222 8.26 -0.59 15.40
C ARG A 222 7.03 -1.49 15.27
N ILE A 223 6.63 -1.81 14.04
CA ILE A 223 5.51 -2.75 13.78
C ILE A 223 5.84 -4.14 14.33
N VAL A 224 7.09 -4.57 14.17
CA VAL A 224 7.57 -5.84 14.74
C VAL A 224 7.44 -5.81 16.26
N ALA A 225 7.95 -4.76 16.91
CA ALA A 225 7.82 -4.57 18.35
C ALA A 225 6.34 -4.67 18.76
N GLU A 226 5.43 -3.89 18.17
CA GLU A 226 3.99 -3.90 18.47
C GLU A 226 3.33 -5.29 18.42
N ARG A 227 3.81 -6.17 17.53
CA ARG A 227 3.19 -7.49 17.27
C ARG A 227 3.92 -8.67 17.93
N LEU A 228 5.18 -8.50 18.31
CA LEU A 228 5.97 -9.58 18.91
C LEU A 228 5.30 -10.09 20.20
N PRO A 229 5.28 -11.42 20.43
CA PRO A 229 4.91 -11.99 21.72
C PRO A 229 5.82 -11.46 22.85
N LEU A 230 5.25 -11.28 24.05
CA LEU A 230 5.97 -10.68 25.19
C LEU A 230 7.35 -11.32 25.47
N PRO A 231 7.51 -12.67 25.48
CA PRO A 231 8.80 -13.30 25.78
C PRO A 231 9.89 -13.00 24.74
N GLN A 232 9.52 -12.50 23.56
CA GLN A 232 10.45 -12.19 22.48
C GLN A 232 10.83 -10.71 22.43
N LEU A 233 10.15 -9.82 23.16
CA LEU A 233 10.41 -8.38 23.13
C LEU A 233 11.79 -8.00 23.65
N ALA A 234 12.38 -8.81 24.53
CA ALA A 234 13.73 -8.61 25.04
C ALA A 234 14.77 -8.48 23.91
N MET A 235 14.54 -9.07 22.73
CA MET A 235 15.44 -8.93 21.59
C MET A 235 15.55 -7.49 21.05
N LEU A 236 14.56 -6.63 21.33
CA LEU A 236 14.48 -5.25 20.88
C LEU A 236 14.77 -4.23 21.99
N ILE A 237 15.15 -4.69 23.20
CA ILE A 237 15.34 -3.81 24.36
C ILE A 237 16.45 -2.76 24.15
N ALA A 238 17.46 -3.12 23.36
CA ALA A 238 18.60 -2.27 23.03
C ALA A 238 18.53 -1.75 21.58
N ASP A 239 17.35 -1.68 20.97
CA ASP A 239 17.19 -1.16 19.60
C ASP A 239 17.75 0.26 19.47
N SER A 240 18.39 0.57 18.35
CA SER A 240 18.97 1.89 18.12
C SER A 240 17.92 3.00 18.01
N ASP A 241 16.69 2.68 17.61
CA ASP A 241 15.57 3.61 17.51
C ASP A 241 14.81 3.73 18.83
N ALA A 242 14.73 4.96 19.35
CA ALA A 242 13.99 5.26 20.56
C ALA A 242 12.51 4.89 20.49
N GLY A 243 11.89 5.00 19.31
CA GLY A 243 10.48 4.63 19.12
C GLY A 243 10.25 3.12 19.27
N VAL A 244 11.17 2.29 18.81
CA VAL A 244 11.13 0.83 19.05
C VAL A 244 11.28 0.55 20.54
N ARG A 245 12.29 1.12 21.20
CA ARG A 245 12.52 0.93 22.64
C ARG A 245 11.35 1.43 23.50
N LEU A 246 10.66 2.50 23.09
CA LEU A 246 9.45 2.98 23.75
C LEU A 246 8.34 1.93 23.73
N ILE A 247 8.08 1.31 22.57
CA ILE A 247 7.08 0.23 22.43
C ILE A 247 7.47 -0.99 23.27
N VAL A 248 8.78 -1.29 23.37
CA VAL A 248 9.28 -2.34 24.26
C VAL A 248 9.00 -1.97 25.72
N ALA A 249 9.33 -0.76 26.16
CA ALA A 249 9.10 -0.27 27.51
C ALA A 249 7.62 -0.34 27.92
N GLU A 250 6.71 -0.07 26.99
CA GLU A 250 5.26 -0.14 27.22
C GLU A 250 4.74 -1.57 27.37
N ARG A 251 5.43 -2.57 26.82
CA ARG A 251 4.85 -3.92 26.63
C ARG A 251 5.63 -5.06 27.26
N ILE A 252 6.95 -4.99 27.35
CA ILE A 252 7.80 -6.07 27.88
C ILE A 252 7.39 -6.44 29.31
N ALA A 253 7.64 -7.68 29.73
CA ALA A 253 7.37 -8.12 31.09
C ALA A 253 8.08 -7.22 32.11
N GLU A 254 7.43 -6.93 33.24
CA GLU A 254 7.93 -5.98 34.22
C GLU A 254 9.29 -6.39 34.79
N GLU A 255 9.56 -7.70 34.89
CA GLU A 255 10.84 -8.25 35.36
C GLU A 255 12.02 -7.93 34.42
N GLU A 256 11.74 -7.60 33.15
CA GLU A 256 12.73 -7.31 32.11
C GLU A 256 12.95 -5.80 31.91
N LEU A 257 12.30 -4.94 32.69
CA LEU A 257 12.38 -3.48 32.54
C LEU A 257 13.66 -2.84 33.11
N GLU A 258 14.44 -3.57 33.92
CA GLU A 258 15.65 -3.04 34.58
C GLU A 258 16.60 -2.32 33.60
N PRO A 259 16.93 -2.85 32.40
CA PRO A 259 17.82 -2.17 31.46
C PRO A 259 17.32 -0.82 30.95
N LEU A 260 16.00 -0.56 30.99
CA LEU A 260 15.39 0.67 30.49
C LEU A 260 15.36 1.80 31.54
N LEU A 261 15.73 1.51 32.79
CA LEU A 261 15.83 2.54 33.85
C LEU A 261 16.91 3.59 33.57
N ASP A 262 17.92 3.21 32.80
CA ASP A 262 19.06 4.03 32.39
C ASP A 262 19.00 4.40 30.88
N ASP A 263 17.86 4.22 30.21
CA ASP A 263 17.71 4.58 28.79
C ASP A 263 18.06 6.07 28.57
N PRO A 264 18.74 6.45 27.47
CA PRO A 264 19.01 7.85 27.18
C PRO A 264 17.75 8.72 27.12
N GLU A 265 16.61 8.17 26.70
CA GLU A 265 15.36 8.90 26.53
C GLU A 265 14.53 8.92 27.83
N GLU A 266 14.22 10.12 28.31
CA GLU A 266 13.44 10.33 29.53
C GLU A 266 12.06 9.64 29.52
N PRO A 267 11.25 9.72 28.43
CA PRO A 267 9.96 9.04 28.39
C PRO A 267 10.05 7.53 28.60
N ILE A 268 11.15 6.91 28.17
CA ILE A 268 11.37 5.47 28.31
C ILE A 268 11.69 5.12 29.77
N ARG A 269 12.59 5.89 30.40
CA ARG A 269 12.92 5.73 31.83
C ARG A 269 11.68 5.90 32.71
N ASP A 270 10.82 6.87 32.39
CA ASP A 270 9.60 7.14 33.15
C ASP A 270 8.61 5.98 33.08
N ILE A 271 8.38 5.41 31.88
CA ILE A 271 7.54 4.22 31.70
C ILE A 271 8.10 3.03 32.47
N ALA A 272 9.42 2.79 32.38
CA ALA A 272 10.07 1.70 33.10
C ALA A 272 9.88 1.84 34.62
N ARG A 273 10.16 3.03 35.19
CA ARG A 273 9.96 3.31 36.62
C ARG A 273 8.49 3.16 37.03
N GLN A 274 7.57 3.69 36.23
CA GLN A 274 6.14 3.62 36.50
C GLN A 274 5.67 2.17 36.58
N ARG A 275 6.03 1.34 35.59
CA ARG A 275 5.59 -0.06 35.51
C ARG A 275 6.24 -0.93 36.58
N ILE A 276 7.54 -0.78 36.84
CA ILE A 276 8.22 -1.45 37.96
C ILE A 276 7.56 -1.07 39.30
N GLY A 277 7.25 0.23 39.49
CA GLY A 277 6.61 0.72 40.71
C GLY A 277 5.20 0.17 40.96
N GLN A 278 4.54 -0.40 39.95
CA GLN A 278 3.24 -1.06 40.10
C GLN A 278 3.37 -2.50 40.62
N VAL A 279 4.56 -3.09 40.59
CA VAL A 279 4.82 -4.46 41.03
C VAL A 279 5.65 -4.42 42.31
N GLU A 280 5.01 -4.66 43.46
CA GLU A 280 5.64 -4.59 44.79
C GLU A 280 6.91 -5.44 44.89
N SER A 281 6.90 -6.64 44.30
CA SER A 281 8.07 -7.53 44.30
C SER A 281 9.27 -6.99 43.51
N LEU A 282 9.09 -5.96 42.68
CA LEU A 282 10.15 -5.36 41.85
C LEU A 282 10.61 -3.99 42.37
N HIS A 283 10.06 -3.47 43.47
CA HIS A 283 10.44 -2.16 44.02
C HIS A 283 11.93 -2.03 44.32
N TYR A 284 12.61 -3.14 44.65
CA TYR A 284 14.05 -3.18 44.88
C TYR A 284 14.89 -2.71 43.66
N LEU A 285 14.32 -2.75 42.45
CA LEU A 285 14.97 -2.24 41.24
C LEU A 285 15.03 -0.71 41.19
N LEU A 286 14.19 -0.01 41.97
CA LEU A 286 14.13 1.46 42.00
C LEU A 286 15.02 2.06 43.11
N GLU A 287 15.63 1.24 43.94
CA GLU A 287 16.45 1.72 45.06
C GLU A 287 17.79 2.32 44.57
N PRO A 288 18.12 3.56 44.98
CA PRO A 288 19.34 4.22 44.54
C PRO A 288 20.59 3.50 45.07
N GLY A 289 21.52 3.13 44.17
CA GLY A 289 22.83 2.57 44.52
C GLY A 289 23.17 1.22 43.87
N ARG A 290 22.23 0.60 43.16
CA ARG A 290 22.47 -0.64 42.40
C ARG A 290 23.10 -0.32 41.05
N ARG A 291 24.41 -0.06 41.03
CA ARG A 291 25.17 -0.04 39.76
C ARG A 291 25.25 -1.47 39.23
N VAL A 292 24.60 -1.72 38.09
CA VAL A 292 24.85 -2.91 37.28
C VAL A 292 26.34 -2.92 36.91
N VAL A 293 26.98 -4.07 37.13
CA VAL A 293 28.34 -4.32 36.65
C VAL A 293 28.30 -4.18 35.13
N ALA A 294 28.91 -3.11 34.61
CA ALA A 294 29.09 -2.96 33.17
C ALA A 294 29.79 -4.22 32.65
N PHE A 295 29.15 -4.94 31.72
CA PHE A 295 29.89 -5.91 30.91
C PHE A 295 30.97 -5.11 30.18
N PRO A 296 32.27 -5.42 30.37
CA PRO A 296 33.32 -4.72 29.65
C PRO A 296 33.08 -4.95 28.15
N ALA A 297 33.13 -3.86 27.38
CA ALA A 297 33.19 -3.96 25.93
C ALA A 297 34.35 -4.89 25.56
N PRO A 298 34.22 -5.76 24.54
CA PRO A 298 35.35 -6.55 24.08
C PRO A 298 36.47 -5.58 23.66
N ASP A 299 37.64 -5.74 24.29
CA ASP A 299 38.81 -4.90 24.04
C ASP A 299 39.10 -4.83 22.54
N ALA A 300 39.11 -3.62 21.99
CA ALA A 300 39.45 -3.35 20.59
C ALA A 300 40.95 -3.57 20.27
N ASP A 301 41.75 -3.97 21.26
CA ASP A 301 43.20 -4.15 21.17
C ASP A 301 43.64 -5.61 21.35
N ALA A 302 42.75 -6.59 21.13
CA ALA A 302 43.17 -7.98 20.95
C ALA A 302 43.87 -8.14 19.59
N GLU A 303 45.17 -7.82 19.60
CA GLU A 303 46.14 -8.05 18.54
C GLU A 303 45.95 -9.46 17.96
N ALA A 304 45.58 -9.54 16.68
CA ALA A 304 45.39 -10.80 15.98
C ALA A 304 46.67 -11.63 16.07
N PRO A 305 46.63 -12.92 16.45
CA PRO A 305 47.81 -13.76 16.41
C PRO A 305 48.33 -13.80 14.97
N SER A 306 49.58 -13.37 14.80
CA SER A 306 50.31 -13.39 13.55
C SER A 306 50.22 -14.78 12.93
N ARG A 307 49.61 -14.86 11.74
CA ARG A 307 49.68 -16.07 10.92
C ARG A 307 51.13 -16.35 10.60
N SER A 308 51.69 -17.40 11.19
CA SER A 308 52.93 -18.01 10.72
C SER A 308 52.73 -18.47 9.28
N PRO A 309 53.74 -18.31 8.39
CA PRO A 309 53.61 -18.75 7.01
C PRO A 309 53.59 -20.29 6.95
N ASN A 310 52.61 -20.83 6.21
CA ASN A 310 52.51 -22.25 5.89
C ASN A 310 53.78 -22.72 5.16
N PRO A 311 54.47 -23.78 5.62
CA PRO A 311 55.53 -24.41 4.87
C PRO A 311 54.98 -25.65 4.16
N ASP A 312 54.15 -25.45 3.13
CA ASP A 312 53.72 -26.54 2.24
C ASP A 312 53.43 -25.95 0.85
N GLU A 313 54.50 -25.47 0.22
CA GLU A 313 54.57 -25.27 -1.23
C GLU A 313 55.62 -26.26 -1.77
N GLU A 314 55.36 -27.56 -1.57
CA GLU A 314 56.07 -28.61 -2.29
C GLU A 314 55.35 -28.90 -3.61
N THR A 315 55.87 -28.25 -4.64
CA THR A 315 56.16 -28.81 -5.97
C THR A 315 55.76 -30.27 -6.20
N ASN A 316 54.98 -30.54 -7.25
CA ASN A 316 55.30 -31.58 -8.24
C ASN A 316 54.40 -31.47 -9.49
N PRO A 317 54.77 -32.11 -10.62
CA PRO A 317 55.48 -31.54 -11.76
C PRO A 317 54.59 -31.26 -12.99
#